data_AF-A0A2Z6RAF2-F1
#
_entry.id   AF-A0A2Z6RAF2-F1
#
_cell.length_a   1.000
_cell.length_b   1.000
_cell.length_c   1.000
_cell.angle_alpha   90.00
_cell.angle_beta   90.00
_cell.angle_gamma   90.00
#
_symmetry.space_group_name_H-M   'P 1'
#
loop_
_entity.id
_entity.type
_entity.pdbx_description
1 polymer ?
#
loop_
_entity_poly.entity_id
_entity_poly.type
_entity_poly.pdbx_seq_one_letter_code
_entity_poly.pdbx_strand_id
1 'polypeptide(L)'
;MKIISIMPSDLEVLITELETRILKLEQDQAEREARFLKLEQDQAEREVKKNRKFQTRCIQIAKEILNEEPIIEYRPPFLNGLELDAFFQKYQIALEVQGTQHRLHNTSWYKDVKKLEDIVNRDRKKRCICQDKGISLLEVWYDEKPEIVIPKRIQKIKEFVCLVSKSFDIQTISYKTLTPGYLDWHAKLTGLPSILTDKLRSKLYKRYKKETGNEPWQLSEAVKQTSSL
;
A
#
# COMPACT_ATOMS: atom_id res chain seq x y z
N MET A 1 -1.60 -49.69 -68.37
CA MET A 1 -0.98 -48.79 -67.36
C MET A 1 0.51 -48.72 -67.64
N LYS A 2 1.05 -47.56 -68.05
CA LYS A 2 2.51 -47.38 -68.14
C LYS A 2 3.01 -47.08 -66.73
N ILE A 3 3.69 -48.04 -66.12
CA ILE A 3 4.47 -47.78 -64.91
C ILE A 3 5.69 -46.98 -65.39
N ILE A 4 5.70 -45.69 -65.10
CA ILE A 4 6.86 -44.83 -65.34
C ILE A 4 7.92 -45.29 -64.34
N SER A 5 8.91 -46.06 -64.80
CA SER A 5 10.06 -46.46 -64.00
C SER A 5 10.92 -45.22 -63.78
N ILE A 6 10.82 -44.60 -62.61
CA ILE A 6 11.76 -43.54 -62.18
C ILE A 6 13.14 -44.21 -62.09
N MET A 7 14.14 -43.67 -62.78
CA MET A 7 15.49 -44.20 -62.72
C MET A 7 16.09 -43.89 -61.34
N PRO A 8 16.90 -44.77 -60.73
CA PRO A 8 17.50 -44.55 -59.40
C PRO A 8 18.24 -43.20 -59.27
N SER A 9 18.86 -42.74 -60.36
CA SER A 9 19.52 -41.44 -60.45
C SER A 9 18.57 -40.24 -60.31
N ASP A 10 17.33 -40.34 -60.81
CA ASP A 10 16.34 -39.26 -60.71
C ASP A 10 15.82 -39.14 -59.27
N LEU A 11 15.80 -40.25 -58.53
CA LEU A 11 15.42 -40.28 -57.12
C LEU A 11 16.49 -39.61 -56.23
N GLU A 12 17.78 -39.86 -56.49
CA GLU A 12 18.89 -39.21 -55.76
C GLU A 12 18.91 -37.69 -55.94
N VAL A 13 18.62 -37.20 -57.15
CA VAL A 13 18.50 -35.76 -57.43
C VAL A 13 17.34 -35.14 -56.64
N LEU A 14 16.18 -35.79 -56.62
CA LEU A 14 15.02 -35.32 -55.87
C LEU A 14 15.27 -35.32 -54.35
N ILE A 15 15.97 -36.33 -53.82
CA ILE A 15 16.35 -36.39 -52.40
C ILE A 15 17.26 -35.20 -52.05
N THR A 16 18.30 -34.95 -52.85
CA THR A 16 19.24 -33.84 -52.62
C THR A 16 18.52 -32.48 -52.68
N GLU A 17 17.58 -32.31 -53.61
CA GLU A 17 16.77 -31.09 -53.71
C GLU A 17 15.82 -30.92 -52.51
N LEU A 18 15.27 -32.01 -51.98
CA LEU A 18 14.47 -31.97 -50.75
C LEU A 18 15.31 -31.63 -49.52
N GLU A 19 16.49 -32.24 -49.38
CA GLU A 19 17.42 -31.97 -48.27
C GLU A 19 17.85 -30.50 -48.23
N THR A 20 18.20 -29.93 -49.39
CA THR A 20 18.54 -28.50 -49.49
C THR A 20 17.36 -27.58 -49.14
N ARG A 21 16.12 -27.95 -49.52
CA ARG A 21 14.90 -27.22 -49.12
C ARG A 21 14.64 -27.31 -47.62
N ILE A 22 14.85 -28.48 -47.00
CA ILE A 22 14.69 -28.67 -45.55
C ILE A 22 15.68 -27.78 -44.80
N LEU A 23 16.96 -27.81 -45.16
CA LEU A 23 17.99 -26.96 -44.54
C LEU A 23 17.64 -25.48 -44.63
N LYS A 24 17.11 -25.02 -45.77
CA LYS A 24 16.68 -23.64 -45.95
C LYS A 24 15.49 -23.27 -45.06
N LEU A 25 14.52 -24.18 -44.90
CA LEU A 25 13.37 -23.98 -44.02
C LEU A 25 13.77 -23.93 -42.54
N GLU A 26 14.70 -24.79 -42.12
CA GLU A 26 15.23 -24.78 -40.76
C GLU A 26 15.96 -23.46 -40.46
N GLN A 27 16.75 -22.96 -41.42
CA GLN A 27 17.41 -21.66 -41.29
C GLN A 27 16.39 -20.51 -41.22
N ASP A 28 15.37 -20.49 -42.10
CA ASP A 28 14.30 -19.49 -42.07
C ASP A 28 13.50 -19.55 -40.75
N GLN A 29 13.30 -20.75 -40.18
CA GLN A 29 12.63 -20.92 -38.90
C GLN A 29 13.49 -20.35 -37.76
N ALA A 30 14.78 -20.69 -37.71
CA ALA A 30 15.70 -20.15 -36.72
C ALA A 30 15.78 -18.61 -36.80
N GLU A 31 15.79 -18.04 -38.01
CA GLU A 31 15.75 -16.59 -38.19
C GLU A 31 14.46 -15.95 -37.68
N ARG A 32 13.30 -16.59 -37.93
CA ARG A 32 12.01 -16.09 -37.42
C ARG A 32 11.94 -16.17 -35.91
N GLU A 33 12.40 -17.26 -35.31
CA GLU A 33 12.46 -17.43 -33.85
C GLU A 33 13.35 -16.36 -33.21
N ALA A 34 14.53 -16.09 -33.81
CA ALA A 34 15.41 -15.03 -33.35
C ALA A 34 14.76 -13.63 -33.46
N ARG A 35 14.03 -13.35 -34.55
CA ARG A 35 13.29 -12.09 -34.72
C ARG A 35 12.16 -11.97 -33.69
N PHE A 36 11.43 -13.05 -33.42
CA PHE A 36 10.36 -13.06 -32.43
C PHE A 36 10.90 -12.77 -31.03
N LEU A 37 11.97 -13.45 -30.61
CA LEU A 37 12.63 -13.22 -29.33
C LEU A 37 13.10 -11.76 -29.18
N LYS A 38 13.67 -11.19 -30.25
CA LYS A 38 14.09 -9.78 -30.25
C LYS A 38 12.91 -8.81 -30.10
N LEU A 39 11.79 -9.08 -30.77
CA LEU A 39 10.58 -8.27 -30.65
C LEU A 39 9.99 -8.33 -29.23
N GLU A 40 9.98 -9.50 -28.60
CA GLU A 40 9.54 -9.66 -27.22
C GLU A 40 10.43 -8.87 -26.25
N GLN A 41 11.75 -8.93 -26.43
CA GLN A 41 12.72 -8.13 -25.65
C GLN A 41 12.49 -6.63 -25.85
N ASP A 42 12.38 -6.17 -27.10
CA ASP A 42 12.14 -4.76 -27.44
C ASP A 42 10.80 -4.25 -26.87
N GLN A 43 9.78 -5.11 -26.83
CA GLN A 43 8.49 -4.79 -26.21
C GLN A 43 8.63 -4.68 -24.69
N ALA A 44 9.30 -5.64 -24.05
CA ALA A 44 9.53 -5.61 -22.60
C ALA A 44 10.32 -4.36 -22.17
N GLU A 45 11.39 -4.01 -22.90
CA GLU A 45 12.16 -2.80 -22.64
C GLU A 45 11.33 -1.52 -22.78
N ARG A 46 10.46 -1.45 -23.79
CA ARG A 46 9.57 -0.29 -23.99
C ARG A 46 8.60 -0.14 -22.82
N GLU A 47 8.05 -1.24 -22.31
CA GLU A 47 7.15 -1.20 -21.15
C GLU A 47 7.89 -0.81 -19.87
N VAL A 48 9.10 -1.32 -19.62
CA VAL A 48 9.94 -0.89 -18.48
C VAL A 48 10.23 0.61 -18.55
N LYS A 49 10.59 1.13 -19.73
CA LYS A 49 10.85 2.58 -19.94
C LYS A 49 9.60 3.43 -19.67
N LYS A 50 8.41 2.97 -20.07
CA LYS A 50 7.13 3.66 -19.78
C LYS A 50 6.83 3.66 -18.29
N ASN A 51 6.95 2.50 -17.63
CA ASN A 51 6.69 2.36 -16.19
C ASN A 51 7.61 3.26 -15.36
N ARG A 52 8.91 3.29 -15.68
CA ARG A 52 9.86 4.17 -15.02
C ARG A 52 9.49 5.65 -15.18
N LYS A 53 9.14 6.08 -16.40
CA LYS A 53 8.68 7.46 -16.65
C LYS A 53 7.42 7.80 -15.84
N PHE A 54 6.47 6.87 -15.75
CA PHE A 54 5.25 7.06 -14.98
C PHE A 54 5.53 7.16 -13.47
N GLN A 55 6.38 6.28 -12.95
CA GLN A 55 6.82 6.30 -11.55
C GLN A 55 7.50 7.63 -11.19
N THR A 56 8.45 8.08 -12.00
CA THR A 56 9.11 9.38 -11.83
C THR A 56 8.12 10.53 -11.82
N ARG A 57 7.12 10.51 -12.71
CA ARG A 57 6.07 11.54 -12.76
C ARG A 57 5.21 11.55 -11.48
N CYS A 58 4.85 10.38 -10.95
CA CYS A 58 4.09 10.27 -9.70
C CYS A 58 4.88 10.84 -8.51
N ILE A 59 6.16 10.48 -8.41
CA ILE A 59 7.06 10.97 -7.35
C ILE A 59 7.18 12.49 -7.41
N GLN A 60 7.37 13.05 -8.62
CA GLN A 60 7.49 14.49 -8.81
C GLN A 60 6.24 15.25 -8.36
N ILE A 61 5.04 14.76 -8.75
CA ILE A 61 3.77 15.37 -8.35
C ILE A 61 3.60 15.34 -6.82
N ALA A 62 3.88 14.19 -6.19
CA ALA A 62 3.78 14.07 -4.74
C ALA A 62 4.78 14.98 -4.01
N LYS A 63 6.02 15.08 -4.51
CA LYS A 63 7.05 15.99 -4.02
C LYS A 63 6.62 17.45 -4.05
N GLU A 64 6.02 17.90 -5.14
CA GLU A 64 5.54 19.28 -5.28
C GLU A 64 4.39 19.58 -4.30
N ILE A 65 3.45 18.66 -4.12
CA ILE A 65 2.28 18.84 -3.26
C ILE A 65 2.63 18.78 -1.76
N LEU A 66 3.61 17.95 -1.41
CA LEU A 66 4.09 17.81 -0.03
C LEU A 66 5.20 18.82 0.30
N ASN A 67 5.83 19.42 -0.72
CA ASN A 67 6.98 20.31 -0.58
C ASN A 67 8.07 19.66 0.30
N GLU A 68 8.38 18.41 -0.03
CA GLU A 68 9.31 17.54 0.71
C GLU A 68 10.05 16.64 -0.30
N GLU A 69 11.36 16.47 -0.09
CA GLU A 69 12.16 15.49 -0.86
C GLU A 69 11.88 14.07 -0.35
N PRO A 70 11.44 13.14 -1.22
CA PRO A 70 11.20 11.77 -0.80
C PRO A 70 12.49 10.96 -0.72
N ILE A 71 12.48 9.94 0.15
CA ILE A 71 13.42 8.82 0.07
C ILE A 71 12.92 7.86 -1.00
N ILE A 72 13.65 7.76 -2.12
CA ILE A 72 13.32 6.87 -3.25
C ILE A 72 13.79 5.44 -2.96
N GLU A 73 13.05 4.43 -3.41
CA GLU A 73 13.36 3.00 -3.23
C GLU A 73 13.62 2.67 -1.75
N TYR A 74 12.71 3.14 -0.88
CA TYR A 74 12.87 3.06 0.56
C TYR A 74 12.67 1.63 1.07
N ARG A 75 13.73 1.04 1.63
CA ARG A 75 13.75 -0.32 2.22
C ARG A 75 14.02 -0.31 3.72
N PRO A 76 13.07 0.13 4.56
CA PRO A 76 13.28 0.16 5.99
C PRO A 76 13.31 -1.26 6.60
N PRO A 77 14.06 -1.47 7.70
CA PRO A 77 14.10 -2.75 8.39
C PRO A 77 12.72 -3.30 8.79
N PHE A 78 11.78 -2.41 9.16
CA PHE A 78 10.43 -2.83 9.56
C PHE A 78 9.58 -3.38 8.41
N LEU A 79 9.97 -3.14 7.16
CA LEU A 79 9.30 -3.70 5.98
C LEU A 79 9.77 -5.12 5.64
N ASN A 80 10.67 -5.72 6.43
CA ASN A 80 11.10 -7.12 6.30
C ASN A 80 11.58 -7.47 4.87
N GLY A 81 12.39 -6.58 4.29
CA GLY A 81 12.92 -6.74 2.92
C GLY A 81 11.99 -6.28 1.80
N LEU A 82 10.81 -5.72 2.11
CA LEU A 82 9.95 -5.04 1.15
C LEU A 82 10.44 -3.59 0.92
N GLU A 83 10.12 -3.06 -0.26
CA GLU A 83 10.47 -1.71 -0.70
C GLU A 83 9.22 -0.85 -0.91
N LEU A 84 9.35 0.46 -0.74
CA LEU A 84 8.39 1.47 -1.18
C LEU A 84 9.04 2.35 -2.24
N ASP A 85 8.30 2.75 -3.28
CA ASP A 85 8.87 3.55 -4.38
C ASP A 85 9.37 4.93 -3.91
N ALA A 86 8.61 5.58 -3.04
CA ALA A 86 9.00 6.83 -2.42
C ALA A 86 8.38 7.00 -1.03
N PHE A 87 9.12 7.60 -0.12
CA PHE A 87 8.67 7.85 1.24
C PHE A 87 8.88 9.31 1.67
N PHE A 88 7.82 9.93 2.17
CA PHE A 88 7.77 11.30 2.67
C PHE A 88 7.67 11.26 4.20
N GLN A 89 8.81 11.48 4.85
CA GLN A 89 8.98 11.27 6.28
C GLN A 89 8.14 12.24 7.12
N LYS A 90 8.04 13.51 6.74
CA LYS A 90 7.32 14.53 7.51
C LYS A 90 5.83 14.22 7.59
N TYR A 91 5.25 13.76 6.50
CA TYR A 91 3.82 13.44 6.43
C TYR A 91 3.51 11.97 6.73
N GLN A 92 4.53 11.12 6.92
CA GLN A 92 4.38 9.67 7.04
C GLN A 92 3.57 9.10 5.87
N ILE A 93 3.89 9.52 4.64
CA ILE A 93 3.22 9.06 3.42
C ILE A 93 4.21 8.21 2.62
N ALA A 94 3.78 7.02 2.23
CA ALA A 94 4.50 6.18 1.28
C ALA A 94 3.77 6.17 -0.06
N LEU A 95 4.48 6.40 -1.16
CA LEU A 95 3.96 6.28 -2.52
C LEU A 95 4.37 4.91 -3.08
N GLU A 96 3.42 4.22 -3.70
CA GLU A 96 3.63 2.94 -4.38
C GLU A 96 2.94 2.97 -5.75
N VAL A 97 3.69 2.77 -6.82
CA VAL A 97 3.25 2.85 -8.21
C VAL A 97 3.06 1.44 -8.76
N GLN A 98 1.81 1.10 -9.05
CA GLN A 98 1.40 -0.23 -9.51
C GLN A 98 1.44 -0.30 -11.04
N GLY A 99 2.36 -1.09 -11.58
CA GLY A 99 2.55 -1.27 -13.03
C GLY A 99 1.48 -2.14 -13.72
N THR A 100 1.44 -2.09 -15.05
CA THR A 100 0.53 -2.84 -15.95
C THR A 100 0.46 -4.34 -15.66
N GLN A 101 1.60 -4.90 -15.27
CA GLN A 101 1.73 -6.28 -14.85
C GLN A 101 0.76 -6.63 -13.71
N HIS A 102 0.55 -5.78 -12.71
CA HIS A 102 -0.35 -6.11 -11.60
C HIS A 102 -1.81 -6.33 -12.03
N ARG A 103 -2.27 -5.72 -13.13
CA ARG A 103 -3.61 -5.97 -13.71
C ARG A 103 -3.65 -7.11 -14.73
N LEU A 104 -2.65 -7.19 -15.61
CA LEU A 104 -2.64 -8.15 -16.71
C LEU A 104 -2.39 -9.60 -16.25
N HIS A 105 -1.98 -9.82 -15.01
CA HIS A 105 -1.93 -11.16 -14.42
C HIS A 105 -3.33 -11.71 -14.05
N ASN A 106 -4.40 -10.94 -14.24
CA ASN A 106 -5.79 -11.36 -13.97
C ASN A 106 -6.55 -11.82 -15.23
N THR A 107 -5.90 -11.90 -16.39
CA THR A 107 -6.49 -12.52 -17.59
C THR A 107 -6.01 -13.97 -17.70
N SER A 108 -6.89 -14.82 -18.25
CA SER A 108 -6.85 -16.29 -18.39
C SER A 108 -5.56 -16.96 -18.95
N TRP A 109 -4.43 -16.26 -19.04
CA TRP A 109 -3.26 -16.60 -19.85
C TRP A 109 -2.01 -16.99 -19.05
N TYR A 110 -2.03 -16.97 -17.71
CA TYR A 110 -0.88 -17.38 -16.87
C TYR A 110 -1.04 -18.75 -16.21
N LYS A 111 0.03 -19.54 -16.31
CA LYS A 111 0.18 -20.95 -15.92
C LYS A 111 0.37 -21.22 -14.40
N ASP A 112 0.26 -20.22 -13.52
CA ASP A 112 0.67 -20.38 -12.11
C ASP A 112 -0.12 -19.49 -11.12
N VAL A 113 -1.21 -20.03 -10.56
CA VAL A 113 -2.05 -19.38 -9.52
C VAL A 113 -1.22 -18.94 -8.30
N LYS A 114 -0.17 -19.70 -7.99
CA LYS A 114 0.71 -19.45 -6.85
C LYS A 114 1.43 -18.10 -6.91
N LYS A 115 1.86 -17.67 -8.11
CA LYS A 115 2.53 -16.37 -8.31
C LYS A 115 1.58 -15.20 -8.08
N LEU A 116 0.30 -15.37 -8.40
CA LEU A 116 -0.73 -14.35 -8.17
C LEU A 116 -1.00 -14.20 -6.67
N GLU A 117 -1.19 -15.32 -5.96
CA GLU A 117 -1.36 -15.31 -4.50
C GLU A 117 -0.18 -14.65 -3.80
N ASP A 118 1.06 -14.93 -4.22
CA ASP A 118 2.26 -14.32 -3.65
C ASP A 118 2.29 -12.79 -3.81
N ILE A 119 1.86 -12.25 -4.97
CA ILE A 119 1.77 -10.80 -5.21
C ILE A 119 0.71 -10.18 -4.31
N VAL A 120 -0.50 -10.76 -4.29
CA VAL A 120 -1.61 -10.26 -3.47
C VAL A 120 -1.25 -10.28 -1.99
N ASN A 121 -0.62 -11.36 -1.52
CA ASN A 121 -0.16 -11.48 -0.15
C ASN A 121 0.94 -10.47 0.18
N ARG A 122 1.85 -10.18 -0.75
CA ARG A 122 2.89 -9.17 -0.59
C ARG A 122 2.31 -7.77 -0.46
N ASP A 123 1.38 -7.39 -1.33
CA ASP A 123 0.73 -6.08 -1.30
C ASP A 123 -0.11 -5.90 -0.03
N ARG A 124 -0.83 -6.96 0.38
CA ARG A 124 -1.55 -6.98 1.65
C ARG A 124 -0.60 -6.78 2.84
N LYS A 125 0.54 -7.47 2.84
CA LYS A 125 1.56 -7.36 3.90
C LYS A 125 2.13 -5.95 3.97
N LYS A 126 2.44 -5.32 2.82
CA LYS A 126 2.87 -3.90 2.78
C LYS A 126 1.83 -2.99 3.42
N ARG A 127 0.56 -3.11 3.04
CA ARG A 127 -0.52 -2.31 3.62
C ARG A 127 -0.61 -2.46 5.13
N CYS A 128 -0.61 -3.70 5.63
CA CYS A 128 -0.68 -3.96 7.07
C CYS A 128 0.51 -3.34 7.82
N ILE A 129 1.74 -3.56 7.35
CA ILE A 129 2.94 -3.03 8.00
C ILE A 129 2.93 -1.49 8.00
N CYS A 130 2.57 -0.85 6.89
CA CYS A 130 2.48 0.60 6.83
C CYS A 130 1.42 1.13 7.80
N GLN A 131 0.24 0.52 7.85
CA GLN A 131 -0.83 0.90 8.78
C GLN A 131 -0.38 0.79 10.24
N ASP A 132 0.25 -0.32 10.62
CA ASP A 132 0.75 -0.55 11.98
C ASP A 132 1.83 0.48 12.40
N LYS A 133 2.54 1.06 11.43
CA LYS A 133 3.53 2.12 11.63
C LYS A 133 2.97 3.53 11.52
N GLY A 134 1.66 3.68 11.29
CA GLY A 134 1.03 4.99 11.08
C GLY A 134 1.40 5.64 9.75
N ILE A 135 1.88 4.85 8.78
CA ILE A 135 2.25 5.31 7.44
C ILE A 135 1.03 5.19 6.52
N SER A 136 0.66 6.31 5.90
CA SER A 136 -0.40 6.35 4.89
C SER A 136 0.16 5.89 3.54
N LEU A 137 -0.28 4.72 3.07
CA LEU A 137 0.12 4.19 1.77
C LEU A 137 -0.75 4.77 0.64
N LEU A 138 -0.09 5.37 -0.35
CA LEU A 138 -0.67 5.99 -1.53
C LEU A 138 -0.36 5.14 -2.77
N GLU A 139 -1.29 4.25 -3.14
CA GLU A 139 -1.14 3.35 -4.29
C GLU A 139 -1.63 4.00 -5.60
N VAL A 140 -0.78 4.23 -6.59
CA VAL A 140 -1.18 4.84 -7.89
C VAL A 140 -1.04 3.82 -9.01
N TRP A 141 -2.12 3.58 -9.75
CA TRP A 141 -2.11 2.65 -10.89
C TRP A 141 -1.64 3.32 -12.18
N TYR A 142 -0.95 2.58 -13.03
CA TYR A 142 -0.40 3.07 -14.32
C TYR A 142 -1.46 3.65 -15.28
N ASP A 143 -2.73 3.24 -15.18
CA ASP A 143 -3.84 3.71 -16.01
C ASP A 143 -4.60 4.89 -15.38
N GLU A 144 -4.26 5.26 -14.15
CA GLU A 144 -4.78 6.46 -13.50
C GLU A 144 -4.08 7.72 -14.03
N LYS A 145 -4.76 8.87 -13.89
CA LYS A 145 -4.16 10.19 -14.14
C LYS A 145 -3.53 10.69 -12.84
N PRO A 146 -2.18 10.66 -12.68
CA PRO A 146 -1.56 10.95 -11.39
C PRO A 146 -1.80 12.41 -10.96
N GLU A 147 -1.93 13.33 -11.92
CA GLU A 147 -2.32 14.74 -11.73
C GLU A 147 -3.63 14.92 -10.97
N ILE A 148 -4.52 13.93 -11.00
CA ILE A 148 -5.83 14.00 -10.35
C ILE A 148 -5.83 13.15 -9.09
N VAL A 149 -5.29 11.93 -9.21
CA VAL A 149 -5.38 10.92 -8.16
C VAL A 149 -4.49 11.25 -6.97
N ILE A 150 -3.25 11.69 -7.22
CA ILE A 150 -2.28 12.00 -6.16
C ILE A 150 -2.75 13.19 -5.30
N PRO A 151 -3.09 14.37 -5.87
CA PRO A 151 -3.55 15.48 -5.04
C PRO A 151 -4.80 15.14 -4.24
N LYS A 152 -5.78 14.49 -4.88
CA LYS A 152 -7.06 14.13 -4.24
C LYS A 152 -6.85 13.22 -3.03
N ARG A 153 -5.94 12.24 -3.14
CA ARG A 153 -5.66 11.29 -2.04
C ARG A 153 -4.81 11.93 -0.94
N ILE A 154 -3.80 12.74 -1.30
CA ILE A 154 -3.01 13.49 -0.30
C ILE A 154 -3.92 14.46 0.47
N GLN A 155 -4.82 15.15 -0.20
CA GLN A 155 -5.78 16.05 0.45
C GLN A 155 -6.63 15.30 1.49
N LYS A 156 -7.18 14.14 1.13
CA LYS A 156 -7.93 13.29 2.07
C LYS A 156 -7.11 12.88 3.29
N ILE A 157 -5.83 12.53 3.10
CA ILE A 157 -4.92 12.19 4.20
C ILE A 157 -4.73 13.41 5.12
N LYS A 158 -4.44 14.59 4.54
CA LYS A 158 -4.29 15.84 5.31
C LYS A 158 -5.56 16.20 6.10
N GLU A 159 -6.73 16.06 5.48
CA GLU A 159 -8.02 16.28 6.13
C GLU A 159 -8.26 15.32 7.28
N PHE A 160 -7.98 14.02 7.09
CA PHE A 160 -8.10 13.02 8.13
C PHE A 160 -7.20 13.30 9.33
N VAL A 161 -5.92 13.61 9.08
CA VAL A 161 -4.96 13.96 10.15
C VAL A 161 -5.43 15.21 10.91
N CYS A 162 -5.89 16.25 10.22
CA CYS A 162 -6.41 17.47 10.84
C CYS A 162 -7.65 17.21 11.72
N LEU A 163 -8.57 16.34 11.27
CA LEU A 163 -9.75 15.95 12.05
C LEU A 163 -9.37 15.16 13.32
N VAL A 164 -8.41 14.24 13.21
CA VAL A 164 -7.92 13.46 14.36
C VAL A 164 -7.20 14.35 15.37
N SER A 165 -6.36 15.29 14.92
CA SER A 165 -5.72 16.24 15.82
C SER A 165 -6.73 17.07 16.60
N LYS A 166 -7.76 17.60 15.92
CA LYS A 166 -8.82 18.39 16.56
C LYS A 166 -9.65 17.58 17.56
N SER A 167 -9.96 16.31 17.26
CA SER A 167 -10.72 15.45 18.18
C SER A 167 -9.88 15.05 19.40
N PHE A 168 -8.56 14.89 19.22
CA PHE A 168 -7.63 14.67 20.31
C PHE A 168 -7.50 15.92 21.18
N ASP A 169 -7.38 17.11 20.57
CA ASP A 169 -7.35 18.40 21.28
C ASP A 169 -8.60 18.61 22.15
N ILE A 170 -9.79 18.26 21.62
CA ILE A 170 -11.05 18.31 22.38
C ILE A 170 -11.05 17.30 23.55
N GLN A 171 -10.52 16.09 23.37
CA GLN A 171 -10.37 15.12 24.46
C GLN A 171 -9.35 15.57 25.51
N THR A 172 -8.23 16.19 25.10
CA THR A 172 -7.27 16.84 26.01
C THR A 172 -7.79 18.16 26.61
N ILE A 173 -8.82 18.80 26.10
CA ILE A 173 -9.45 19.92 26.85
C ILE A 173 -10.50 19.36 27.84
N SER A 174 -10.93 18.12 27.64
CA SER A 174 -12.01 17.45 28.37
C SER A 174 -11.55 16.59 29.57
N TYR A 175 -10.24 16.41 29.83
CA TYR A 175 -9.78 15.56 30.94
C TYR A 175 -9.96 16.20 32.32
N LYS A 176 -11.23 16.28 32.72
CA LYS A 176 -11.72 16.31 34.08
C LYS A 176 -11.21 15.06 34.79
N THR A 177 -10.17 15.22 35.59
CA THR A 177 -9.62 14.14 36.42
C THR A 177 -10.38 14.07 37.73
N LEU A 178 -10.63 12.86 38.24
CA LEU A 178 -11.25 12.71 39.55
C LEU A 178 -10.33 13.32 40.61
N THR A 179 -10.90 14.06 41.55
CA THR A 179 -10.13 14.65 42.63
C THR A 179 -9.55 13.53 43.51
N PRO A 180 -8.34 13.72 44.08
CA PRO A 180 -7.79 12.78 45.05
C PRO A 180 -8.77 12.49 46.21
N GLY A 181 -9.55 13.50 46.64
CA GLY A 181 -10.58 13.34 47.67
C GLY A 181 -11.76 12.46 47.23
N TYR A 182 -12.17 12.51 45.96
CA TYR A 182 -13.21 11.62 45.44
C TYR A 182 -12.69 10.20 45.17
N LEU A 183 -11.41 10.05 44.83
CA LEU A 183 -10.77 8.74 44.66
C LEU A 183 -10.74 7.93 45.97
N ASP A 184 -10.50 8.57 47.12
CA ASP A 184 -10.64 7.94 48.45
C ASP A 184 -12.06 7.40 48.70
N TRP A 185 -13.07 8.17 48.31
CA TRP A 185 -14.47 7.77 48.39
C TRP A 185 -14.82 6.63 47.42
N HIS A 186 -14.24 6.65 46.22
CA HIS A 186 -14.43 5.60 45.22
C HIS A 186 -13.70 4.29 45.59
N ALA A 187 -12.55 4.37 46.26
CA ALA A 187 -11.80 3.22 46.77
C ALA A 187 -12.60 2.41 47.82
N LYS A 188 -13.56 3.04 48.51
CA LYS A 188 -14.50 2.34 49.42
C LYS A 188 -15.47 1.40 48.68
N LEU A 189 -15.49 1.41 47.35
CA LEU A 189 -16.37 0.62 46.49
C LEU A 189 -15.67 -0.51 45.71
N THR A 190 -14.34 -0.65 45.77
CA THR A 190 -13.54 -1.50 44.84
C THR A 190 -13.66 -3.02 45.02
N GLY A 191 -14.67 -3.51 45.74
CA GLY A 191 -14.93 -4.95 45.94
C GLY A 191 -16.20 -5.50 45.28
N LEU A 192 -16.91 -4.73 44.44
CA LEU A 192 -18.25 -5.10 43.95
C LEU A 192 -18.35 -5.33 42.43
N PRO A 193 -19.18 -6.29 41.97
CA PRO A 193 -19.42 -6.55 40.53
C PRO A 193 -20.00 -5.33 39.79
N SER A 194 -19.52 -5.09 38.57
CA SER A 194 -19.75 -3.84 37.80
C SER A 194 -21.22 -3.43 37.62
N ILE A 195 -22.15 -4.37 37.49
CA ILE A 195 -23.57 -4.09 37.25
C ILE A 195 -24.29 -3.43 38.45
N LEU A 196 -23.79 -3.61 39.68
CA LEU A 196 -24.30 -2.94 40.87
C LEU A 196 -23.65 -1.57 41.11
N THR A 197 -22.56 -1.27 40.41
CA THR A 197 -21.72 -0.10 40.71
C THR A 197 -22.29 1.22 40.20
N ASP A 198 -23.07 1.24 39.11
CA ASP A 198 -23.54 2.50 38.52
C ASP A 198 -24.65 3.19 39.34
N LYS A 199 -25.58 2.42 39.94
CA LYS A 199 -26.59 2.97 40.88
C LYS A 199 -25.94 3.48 42.17
N LEU A 200 -24.88 2.82 42.64
CA LEU A 200 -24.14 3.21 43.84
C LEU A 200 -23.27 4.45 43.59
N ARG A 201 -22.62 4.56 42.42
CA ARG A 201 -21.84 5.74 42.00
C ARG A 201 -22.66 7.01 41.96
N SER A 202 -23.90 6.96 41.45
CA SER A 202 -24.80 8.13 41.42
C SER A 202 -25.16 8.62 42.83
N LYS A 203 -25.38 7.70 43.79
CA LYS A 203 -25.64 8.05 45.19
C LYS A 203 -24.40 8.58 45.89
N LEU A 204 -23.23 7.99 45.64
CA LEU A 204 -21.95 8.44 46.17
C LEU A 204 -21.63 9.87 45.73
N TYR A 205 -21.81 10.17 44.43
CA TYR A 205 -21.64 11.51 43.88
C TYR A 205 -22.47 12.55 44.63
N LYS A 206 -23.79 12.30 44.75
CA LYS A 206 -24.71 13.21 45.44
C LYS A 206 -24.30 13.45 46.89
N ARG A 207 -23.82 12.41 47.56
CA ARG A 207 -23.38 12.48 48.96
C ARG A 207 -22.07 13.25 49.12
N TYR A 208 -21.07 12.93 48.30
CA TYR A 208 -19.78 13.65 48.29
C TYR A 208 -19.96 15.14 48.05
N LYS A 209 -20.77 15.52 47.05
CA LYS A 209 -21.06 16.92 46.74
C LYS A 209 -21.81 17.64 47.87
N LYS A 210 -22.74 16.94 48.55
CA LYS A 210 -23.47 17.48 49.71
C LYS A 210 -22.57 17.68 50.94
N GLU A 211 -21.67 16.74 51.20
CA GLU A 211 -20.82 16.76 52.41
C GLU A 211 -19.60 17.67 52.27
N THR A 212 -19.00 17.73 51.08
CA THR A 212 -17.75 18.49 50.86
C THR A 212 -17.95 19.81 50.13
N GLY A 213 -19.11 20.01 49.49
CA GLY A 213 -19.37 21.15 48.60
C GLY A 213 -18.60 21.10 47.27
N ASN A 214 -17.74 20.09 47.07
CA ASN A 214 -16.83 20.01 45.93
C ASN A 214 -17.39 19.14 44.79
N GLU A 215 -16.98 19.44 43.56
CA GLU A 215 -17.20 18.54 42.42
C GLU A 215 -16.24 17.34 42.48
N PRO A 216 -16.67 16.14 42.04
CA PRO A 216 -15.82 14.94 41.99
C PRO A 216 -14.66 15.05 41.02
N TRP A 217 -14.78 15.95 40.06
CA TRP A 217 -13.79 16.20 39.03
C TRP A 217 -13.19 17.59 39.21
N GLN A 218 -11.92 17.68 38.85
CA GLN A 218 -11.23 18.94 38.68
C GLN A 218 -10.58 18.99 37.30
N LEU A 219 -10.35 20.22 36.82
CA LEU A 219 -9.47 20.42 35.69
C LEU A 219 -8.07 19.98 36.10
N SER A 220 -7.42 19.27 35.21
CA SER A 220 -6.02 18.93 35.35
C SER A 220 -5.13 20.17 35.47
N GLU A 221 -3.98 20.00 36.11
CA GLU A 221 -3.02 21.10 36.29
C GLU A 221 -2.50 21.66 34.97
N ALA A 222 -2.33 20.81 33.96
CA ALA A 222 -1.91 21.24 32.63
C ALA A 222 -2.97 22.12 31.90
N VAL A 223 -4.26 22.06 32.26
CA VAL A 223 -5.28 22.99 31.75
C VAL A 223 -5.34 24.28 32.57
N LYS A 224 -5.08 24.23 33.87
CA LYS A 224 -5.04 25.43 34.74
C LYS A 224 -3.90 26.38 34.35
N GLN A 225 -2.74 25.85 33.96
CA GLN A 225 -1.59 26.64 33.52
C GLN A 225 -1.83 27.37 32.18
N THR A 226 -2.60 26.78 31.27
CA THR A 226 -2.92 27.39 29.96
C THR A 226 -4.00 28.48 30.03
N SER A 227 -4.83 28.51 31.08
CA SER A 227 -5.91 29.49 31.24
C SER A 227 -5.52 30.71 32.11
N SER A 228 -4.26 30.79 32.56
CA SER A 228 -3.72 31.89 33.38
C SER A 228 -2.67 32.73 32.63
N LEU A 229 -2.54 32.54 31.32
CA LEU A 229 -1.81 33.39 30.37
C LEU A 229 -2.80 34.12 29.47
#